data_AF-A0A7L5A1L7-F1
#
_entry.id   AF-A0A7L5A1L7-F1
#
_cell.length_a   1.000
_cell.length_b   1.000
_cell.length_c   1.000
_cell.angle_alpha   90.00
_cell.angle_beta   90.00
_cell.angle_gamma   90.00
#
_symmetry.space_group_name_H-M   'P 1'
#
loop_
_entity.id
_entity.type
_entity.pdbx_description
1 polymer ?
#
loop_
_entity_poly.entity_id
_entity_poly.type
_entity_poly.pdbx_seq_one_letter_code
_entity_poly.pdbx_strand_id
1 'polypeptide(L)'
;MLRLVSFCALLIATGLVAACSCDGAECSPCNPYEDDVVLRFDLDSLHGGFRRSDLQTAYMVRYARNDFARPLDTLHYNRPNDGRPDYRRLDGFSALAFAVRPDGEPRAFSSYSYRVVLPRPARTYDVTDIELAGETGKGCCACYQNTRKRFRLNGTYTTADADQGRGVVLRP
;
A
#
# COMPACT_ATOMS: atom_id res chain seq x y z
N MET A 1 11.61 -55.85 37.99
CA MET A 1 12.09 -54.46 37.75
C MET A 1 12.09 -54.03 36.28
N LEU A 2 11.99 -54.94 35.29
CA LEU A 2 12.02 -54.59 33.85
C LEU A 2 10.70 -54.07 33.23
N ARG A 3 9.58 -54.07 33.98
CA ARG A 3 8.24 -53.72 33.44
C ARG A 3 7.80 -52.27 33.67
N LEU A 4 8.54 -51.49 34.46
CA LEU A 4 8.17 -50.10 34.79
C LEU A 4 8.74 -49.07 33.80
N VAL A 5 9.82 -49.39 33.09
CA VAL A 5 10.51 -48.46 32.18
C VAL A 5 9.78 -48.32 30.83
N SER A 6 9.03 -49.35 30.42
CA SER A 6 8.35 -49.37 29.11
C SER A 6 7.08 -48.52 29.06
N PHE A 7 6.48 -48.18 30.21
CA PHE A 7 5.27 -47.35 30.27
C PHE A 7 5.58 -45.84 30.26
N CYS A 8 6.75 -45.41 30.72
CA CYS A 8 7.17 -44.01 30.62
C CYS A 8 7.64 -43.63 29.20
N ALA A 9 8.16 -44.58 28.42
CA ALA A 9 8.60 -44.31 27.04
C ALA A 9 7.43 -44.05 26.07
N LEU A 10 6.25 -44.62 26.33
CA LEU A 10 5.08 -44.47 25.46
C LEU A 10 4.30 -43.15 25.69
N LEU A 11 4.38 -42.57 26.90
CA LEU A 11 3.71 -41.31 27.24
C LEU A 11 4.45 -40.06 26.76
N ILE A 12 5.72 -40.17 26.36
CA ILE A 12 6.51 -39.05 25.82
C ILE A 12 6.34 -38.93 24.29
N ALA A 13 5.88 -39.99 23.61
CA ALA A 13 5.71 -40.01 22.15
C ALA A 13 4.40 -39.35 21.65
N THR A 14 3.39 -39.17 22.50
CA THR A 14 2.09 -38.57 22.12
C THR A 14 2.00 -37.05 22.35
N GLY A 15 3.03 -36.42 22.93
CA GLY A 15 3.04 -34.98 23.21
C GLY A 15 3.57 -34.07 22.08
N LEU A 16 4.06 -34.64 20.97
CA LEU A 16 4.74 -33.88 19.91
C LEU A 16 3.90 -33.62 18.64
N VAL A 17 2.63 -34.03 18.62
CA VAL A 17 1.75 -33.84 17.45
C VAL A 17 0.75 -32.68 17.61
N ALA A 18 0.84 -31.90 18.68
CA ALA A 18 0.08 -30.65 18.84
C ALA A 18 0.67 -29.48 18.03
N ALA A 19 1.29 -29.76 16.88
CA ALA A 19 1.97 -28.78 16.05
C ALA A 19 1.12 -28.46 14.81
N CYS A 20 0.35 -27.37 14.91
CA CYS A 20 -0.23 -26.60 13.80
C CYS A 20 -1.21 -27.33 12.87
N SER A 21 -2.30 -27.91 13.39
CA SER A 21 -3.48 -28.13 12.54
C SER A 21 -4.20 -26.80 12.35
N CYS A 22 -4.15 -26.25 11.14
CA CYS A 22 -4.95 -25.08 10.74
C CYS A 22 -6.43 -25.42 10.49
N ASP A 23 -6.87 -26.62 10.89
CA ASP A 23 -8.25 -27.07 10.75
C ASP A 23 -9.18 -26.16 11.56
N GLY A 24 -10.04 -25.43 10.85
CA GLY A 24 -11.03 -24.53 11.43
C GLY A 24 -10.60 -23.06 11.56
N ALA A 25 -9.40 -22.68 11.09
CA ALA A 25 -9.03 -21.26 11.06
C ALA A 25 -9.78 -20.53 9.93
N GLU A 26 -10.80 -19.75 10.29
CA GLU A 26 -11.39 -18.76 9.37
C GLU A 26 -10.43 -17.57 9.24
N CYS A 27 -9.63 -17.56 8.17
CA CYS A 27 -8.72 -16.47 7.90
C CYS A 27 -9.44 -15.29 7.26
N SER A 28 -9.26 -14.09 7.83
CA SER A 28 -9.61 -12.85 7.13
C SER A 28 -8.82 -12.73 5.84
N PRO A 29 -9.40 -12.20 4.75
CA PRO A 29 -8.66 -11.93 3.53
C PRO A 29 -7.53 -10.93 3.82
N CYS A 30 -6.34 -11.19 3.27
CA CYS A 30 -5.22 -10.28 3.40
C CYS A 30 -5.56 -8.91 2.79
N ASN A 31 -4.97 -7.86 3.33
CA ASN A 31 -5.12 -6.51 2.82
C ASN A 31 -4.52 -6.42 1.39
N PRO A 32 -5.32 -6.20 0.33
CA PRO A 32 -4.78 -6.12 -1.02
C PRO A 32 -4.02 -4.81 -1.29
N TYR A 33 -4.10 -3.85 -0.36
CA TYR A 33 -3.47 -2.52 -0.46
C TYR A 33 -2.21 -2.41 0.41
N GLU A 34 -1.64 -3.55 0.81
CA GLU A 34 -0.52 -3.59 1.74
C GLU A 34 0.72 -2.89 1.16
N ASP A 35 0.90 -2.90 -0.17
CA ASP A 35 2.00 -2.22 -0.88
C ASP A 35 1.61 -0.87 -1.48
N ASP A 36 0.36 -0.43 -1.31
CA ASP A 36 -0.09 0.85 -1.85
C ASP A 36 0.69 2.00 -1.19
N VAL A 37 1.27 2.87 -2.01
CA VAL A 37 1.59 4.22 -1.59
C VAL A 37 0.31 5.05 -1.69
N VAL A 38 0.01 5.85 -0.67
CA VAL A 38 -1.18 6.71 -0.70
C VAL A 38 -0.69 8.15 -0.69
N LEU A 39 -1.08 8.92 -1.69
CA LEU A 39 -0.85 10.37 -1.72
C LEU A 39 -2.14 11.09 -1.37
N ARG A 40 -2.07 12.07 -0.49
CA ARG A 40 -3.22 12.83 0.00
C ARG A 40 -3.05 14.29 -0.29
N PHE A 41 -4.07 14.94 -0.82
CA PHE A 41 -4.06 16.38 -0.98
C PHE A 41 -4.60 17.05 0.27
N ASP A 42 -3.84 17.99 0.83
CA ASP A 42 -4.31 18.92 1.86
C ASP A 42 -5.42 19.79 1.26
N LEU A 43 -6.65 19.71 1.80
CA LEU A 43 -7.80 20.47 1.29
C LEU A 43 -8.08 21.74 2.09
N ASP A 44 -7.22 22.11 3.05
CA ASP A 44 -7.42 23.29 3.86
C ASP A 44 -7.11 24.57 3.09
N SER A 45 -7.98 24.91 2.15
CA SER A 45 -7.82 26.07 1.27
C SER A 45 -7.79 27.41 2.02
N LEU A 46 -8.19 27.44 3.29
CA LEU A 46 -8.09 28.64 4.13
C LEU A 46 -6.65 28.85 4.62
N HIS A 47 -5.87 27.78 4.74
CA HIS A 47 -4.47 27.80 5.15
C HIS A 47 -3.50 27.40 4.02
N GLY A 48 -3.92 27.58 2.77
CA GLY A 48 -3.07 27.36 1.60
C GLY A 48 -3.06 25.93 1.06
N GLY A 49 -4.02 25.09 1.45
CA GLY A 49 -4.29 23.79 0.81
C GLY A 49 -4.96 23.91 -0.56
N PHE A 50 -5.12 22.77 -1.24
CA PHE A 50 -5.76 22.67 -2.54
C PHE A 50 -7.26 22.92 -2.47
N ARG A 51 -7.80 23.54 -3.50
CA ARG A 51 -9.25 23.58 -3.73
C ARG A 51 -9.68 22.28 -4.40
N ARG A 52 -10.92 21.87 -4.16
CA ARG A 52 -11.51 20.73 -4.90
C ARG A 52 -11.45 20.90 -6.41
N SER A 53 -11.59 22.14 -6.91
CA SER A 53 -11.47 22.47 -8.32
C SER A 53 -10.11 22.09 -8.90
N ASP A 54 -9.04 22.18 -8.09
CA ASP A 54 -7.66 21.93 -8.49
C ASP A 54 -7.43 20.44 -8.76
N LEU A 55 -8.14 19.59 -8.02
CA LEU A 55 -8.03 18.13 -8.08
C LEU A 55 -8.91 17.50 -9.16
N GLN A 56 -9.92 18.21 -9.69
CA GLN A 56 -10.83 17.69 -10.72
C GLN A 56 -10.12 17.29 -12.01
N THR A 57 -9.00 17.94 -12.30
CA THR A 57 -8.17 17.68 -13.49
C THR A 57 -6.86 16.99 -13.12
N ALA A 58 -6.71 16.52 -11.88
CA ALA A 58 -5.51 15.82 -11.47
C ALA A 58 -5.42 14.46 -12.18
N TYR A 59 -4.22 14.14 -12.62
CA TYR A 59 -3.90 12.85 -13.20
C TYR A 59 -2.50 12.44 -12.80
N MET A 60 -2.17 11.17 -13.01
CA MET A 60 -0.85 10.64 -12.76
C MET A 60 -0.33 9.97 -14.02
N VAL A 61 0.94 10.17 -14.32
CA VAL A 61 1.63 9.50 -15.43
C VAL A 61 2.67 8.56 -14.84
N ARG A 62 2.68 7.32 -15.32
CA ARG A 62 3.70 6.32 -14.97
C ARG A 62 4.81 6.34 -16.01
N TYR A 63 6.03 6.14 -15.55
CA TYR A 63 7.24 6.13 -16.37
C TYR A 63 8.06 4.88 -16.10
N ALA A 64 8.75 4.41 -17.14
CA ALA A 64 9.63 3.26 -17.03
C ALA A 64 10.90 3.53 -16.20
N ARG A 65 11.27 4.81 -16.03
CA ARG A 65 12.52 5.26 -15.41
C ARG A 65 12.32 6.60 -14.70
N ASN A 66 13.23 6.90 -13.77
CA ASN A 66 13.24 8.14 -12.97
C ASN A 66 13.56 9.41 -13.77
N ASP A 67 13.94 9.30 -15.05
CA ASP A 67 14.22 10.44 -15.93
C ASP A 67 12.95 11.07 -16.53
N PHE A 68 11.79 10.42 -16.34
CA PHE A 68 10.51 10.82 -16.90
C PHE A 68 10.51 10.98 -18.44
N ALA A 69 11.45 10.33 -19.15
CA ALA A 69 11.61 10.49 -20.60
C ALA A 69 10.59 9.66 -21.40
N ARG A 70 10.15 8.52 -20.84
CA ARG A 70 9.24 7.58 -21.51
C ARG A 70 8.00 7.32 -20.68
N PRO A 71 6.89 8.05 -20.93
CA PRO A 71 5.62 7.74 -20.29
C PRO A 71 5.13 6.37 -20.78
N LEU A 72 4.53 5.60 -19.88
CA LEU A 72 3.93 4.29 -20.16
C LEU A 72 2.41 4.41 -20.26
N ASP A 73 1.79 4.98 -19.23
CA ASP A 73 0.36 5.22 -19.18
C ASP A 73 0.01 6.41 -18.28
N THR A 74 -1.24 6.86 -18.42
CA THR A 74 -1.82 7.95 -17.65
C THR A 74 -3.06 7.46 -16.93
N LEU A 75 -3.04 7.58 -15.61
CA LEU A 75 -4.15 7.30 -14.73
C LEU A 75 -4.86 8.62 -14.44
N HIS A 76 -6.08 8.74 -14.95
CA HIS A 76 -6.96 9.85 -14.60
C HIS A 76 -7.73 9.51 -13.33
N TYR A 77 -7.98 10.53 -12.51
CA TYR A 77 -8.95 10.41 -11.43
C TYR A 77 -10.34 10.18 -12.04
N ASN A 78 -10.76 8.91 -12.12
CA ASN A 78 -12.10 8.56 -12.57
C ASN A 78 -13.08 8.85 -11.46
N ARG A 79 -13.89 9.88 -11.66
CA ARG A 79 -15.13 10.09 -10.92
C ARG A 79 -16.01 8.85 -11.19
N PRO A 80 -16.42 8.08 -10.18
CA PRO A 80 -17.37 7.00 -10.39
C PRO A 80 -18.63 7.53 -11.11
N ASN A 81 -19.22 6.71 -11.98
CA ASN A 81 -20.40 7.05 -12.80
C ASN A 81 -21.66 7.38 -11.98
N ASP A 82 -21.64 7.21 -10.65
CA ASP A 82 -22.68 7.67 -9.73
C ASP A 82 -22.57 9.17 -9.40
N GLY A 83 -21.60 9.87 -9.98
CA GLY A 83 -21.35 11.30 -9.78
C GLY A 83 -20.68 11.63 -8.43
N ARG A 84 -20.44 10.64 -7.57
CA ARG A 84 -19.81 10.81 -6.26
C ARG A 84 -18.33 10.52 -6.42
N PRO A 85 -17.46 11.53 -6.34
CA PRO A 85 -16.02 11.26 -6.23
C PRO A 85 -15.80 10.31 -5.05
N ASP A 86 -15.13 9.18 -5.27
CA ASP A 86 -14.67 8.28 -4.19
C ASP A 86 -13.49 8.96 -3.47
N TYR A 87 -13.81 10.07 -2.83
CA TYR A 87 -13.04 10.56 -1.71
C TYR A 87 -13.45 9.65 -0.57
N ARG A 88 -12.67 8.60 -0.28
CA ARG A 88 -12.57 8.15 1.10
C ARG A 88 -12.07 9.34 1.89
N ARG A 89 -13.02 10.12 2.40
CA ARG A 89 -12.83 11.37 3.12
C ARG A 89 -12.26 10.99 4.48
N LEU A 90 -11.00 10.61 4.46
CA LEU A 90 -10.18 10.42 5.65
C LEU A 90 -9.82 11.83 6.10
N ASP A 91 -10.60 12.38 7.02
CA ASP A 91 -10.27 13.56 7.83
C ASP A 91 -9.76 14.78 7.07
N GLY A 92 -10.46 15.25 6.03
CA GLY A 92 -10.11 16.50 5.33
C GLY A 92 -9.14 16.36 4.16
N PHE A 93 -8.85 15.14 3.70
CA PHE A 93 -7.96 14.88 2.57
C PHE A 93 -8.66 14.15 1.42
N SER A 94 -8.13 14.31 0.20
CA SER A 94 -8.46 13.45 -0.95
C SER A 94 -7.30 12.50 -1.19
N ALA A 95 -7.55 11.19 -1.19
CA ALA A 95 -6.53 10.17 -1.42
C ALA A 95 -6.51 9.73 -2.90
N LEU A 96 -5.32 9.67 -3.48
CA LEU A 96 -5.04 8.82 -4.63
C LEU A 96 -4.45 7.51 -4.07
N ALA A 97 -5.25 6.45 -4.10
CA ALA A 97 -4.80 5.10 -3.76
C ALA A 97 -4.39 4.38 -5.05
N PHE A 98 -3.19 3.80 -5.05
CA PHE A 98 -2.64 3.11 -6.21
C PHE A 98 -2.99 1.63 -6.16
N ALA A 99 -4.22 1.28 -6.56
CA ALA A 99 -4.60 -0.12 -6.67
C ALA A 99 -3.78 -0.81 -7.77
N VAL A 100 -2.92 -1.76 -7.39
CA VAL A 100 -2.36 -2.76 -8.29
C VAL A 100 -3.52 -3.63 -8.84
N ARG A 101 -3.71 -3.71 -10.15
CA ARG A 101 -4.61 -4.68 -10.83
C ARG A 101 -4.08 -4.97 -12.24
N PRO A 102 -4.41 -6.10 -12.91
CA PRO A 102 -5.35 -7.19 -12.59
C PRO A 102 -4.78 -8.63 -12.79
N ASP A 103 -3.48 -8.79 -12.94
CA ASP A 103 -2.82 -10.02 -13.44
C ASP A 103 -2.26 -10.94 -12.34
N GLY A 104 -2.43 -10.57 -11.07
CA GLY A 104 -2.02 -11.41 -9.94
C GLY A 104 -0.50 -11.54 -9.77
N GLU A 105 0.30 -10.90 -10.63
CA GLU A 105 1.74 -10.79 -10.45
C GLU A 105 2.10 -9.47 -9.77
N PRO A 106 2.93 -9.48 -8.70
CA PRO A 106 3.49 -8.29 -8.10
C PRO A 106 4.58 -7.71 -9.01
N ARG A 107 4.23 -7.29 -10.24
CA ARG A 107 5.08 -6.39 -11.03
C ARG A 107 5.07 -5.05 -10.30
N ALA A 108 6.00 -4.98 -9.36
CA ALA A 108 5.92 -4.14 -8.19
C ALA A 108 5.79 -2.68 -8.59
N PHE A 109 4.83 -1.99 -7.98
CA PHE A 109 4.70 -0.53 -8.01
C PHE A 109 6.07 0.17 -7.86
N SER A 110 6.99 -0.43 -7.11
CA SER A 110 8.37 0.02 -6.94
C SER A 110 9.27 0.00 -8.19
N SER A 111 8.86 -0.66 -9.28
CA SER A 111 9.64 -0.76 -10.52
C SER A 111 9.50 0.46 -11.43
N TYR A 112 8.62 1.40 -11.08
CA TYR A 112 8.27 2.54 -11.92
C TYR A 112 8.46 3.86 -11.17
N SER A 113 8.41 4.94 -11.95
CA SER A 113 8.35 6.30 -11.45
C SER A 113 7.00 6.91 -11.81
N TYR A 114 6.52 7.85 -11.00
CA TYR A 114 5.20 8.44 -11.18
C TYR A 114 5.30 9.95 -11.09
N ARG A 115 4.56 10.65 -11.94
CA ARG A 115 4.36 12.09 -11.86
C ARG A 115 2.89 12.39 -11.68
N VAL A 116 2.53 12.95 -10.54
CA VAL A 116 1.19 13.51 -10.32
C VAL A 116 1.18 14.91 -10.91
N VAL A 117 0.22 15.21 -11.76
CA VAL A 117 0.07 16.51 -12.42
C VAL A 117 -1.25 17.15 -12.00
N LEU A 118 -1.18 18.40 -11.56
CA LEU A 118 -2.33 19.24 -11.24
C LEU A 118 -2.31 20.44 -12.19
N PRO A 119 -3.03 20.37 -13.34
CA PRO A 119 -2.95 21.39 -14.38
C PRO A 119 -3.40 22.78 -13.90
N ARG A 120 -4.46 22.87 -13.09
CA ARG A 120 -5.02 24.15 -12.64
C ARG A 120 -4.09 24.95 -11.74
N PRO A 121 -3.53 24.39 -10.66
CA PRO A 121 -2.51 25.09 -9.87
C PRO A 121 -1.13 25.07 -10.55
N ALA A 122 -0.99 24.46 -11.74
CA ALA A 122 0.28 24.26 -12.46
C ALA A 122 1.36 23.59 -11.60
N ARG A 123 0.99 22.51 -10.89
CA ARG A 123 1.90 21.78 -9.98
C ARG A 123 2.13 20.35 -10.42
N THR A 124 3.30 19.83 -10.07
CA THR A 124 3.69 18.44 -10.28
C THR A 124 4.35 17.85 -9.04
N TYR A 125 4.11 16.56 -8.80
CA TYR A 125 4.77 15.79 -7.75
C TYR A 125 5.41 14.55 -8.36
N ASP A 126 6.72 14.45 -8.23
CA ASP A 126 7.53 13.37 -8.75
C ASP A 126 7.77 12.35 -7.65
N VAL A 127 7.33 11.11 -7.89
CA VAL A 127 7.52 9.95 -7.02
C VAL A 127 8.48 9.01 -7.71
N THR A 128 9.65 8.83 -7.11
CA THR A 128 10.77 8.03 -7.66
C THR A 128 11.38 7.17 -6.57
N ASP A 129 12.26 6.24 -6.94
CA ASP A 129 13.07 5.46 -5.99
C ASP A 129 12.21 4.80 -4.90
N ILE A 130 11.10 4.19 -5.31
CA ILE A 130 10.17 3.55 -4.39
C ILE A 130 10.80 2.25 -3.87
N GLU A 131 10.85 2.14 -2.56
CA GLU A 131 11.36 1.01 -1.81
C GLU A 131 10.23 0.47 -0.95
N LEU A 132 9.93 -0.80 -1.15
CA LEU A 132 8.98 -1.56 -0.35
C LEU A 132 9.75 -2.68 0.34
N ALA A 133 9.54 -2.85 1.64
CA ALA A 133 9.97 -4.04 2.36
C ALA A 133 8.80 -4.57 3.18
N GLY A 134 8.77 -5.86 3.36
CA GLY A 134 7.74 -6.52 4.13
C GLY A 134 8.14 -7.90 4.55
N GLU A 135 7.31 -8.48 5.41
CA GLU A 135 7.48 -9.82 5.91
C GLU A 135 6.17 -10.58 5.80
N THR A 136 6.25 -11.87 5.50
CA THR A 136 5.09 -12.75 5.61
C THR A 136 4.97 -13.17 7.06
N GLY A 137 3.78 -12.98 7.64
CA GLY A 137 3.48 -13.42 8.99
C GLY A 137 3.72 -14.92 9.21
N LYS A 138 3.62 -15.37 10.45
CA LYS A 138 3.72 -16.80 10.80
C LYS A 138 2.35 -17.35 11.18
N GLY A 139 2.15 -18.65 10.92
CA GLY A 139 0.92 -19.37 11.27
C GLY A 139 -0.06 -19.53 10.11
N CYS A 140 -1.27 -19.99 10.44
CA CYS A 140 -2.26 -20.46 9.46
C CYS A 140 -2.85 -19.37 8.56
N CYS A 141 -2.87 -18.12 9.03
CA CYS A 141 -3.43 -16.97 8.32
C CYS A 141 -2.36 -15.91 8.05
N ALA A 142 -1.14 -16.36 7.73
CA ALA A 142 -0.03 -15.47 7.46
C ALA A 142 -0.28 -14.60 6.23
N CYS A 143 -0.44 -13.30 6.45
CA CYS A 143 -0.46 -12.30 5.38
C CYS A 143 0.91 -11.65 5.26
N TYR A 144 1.27 -11.26 4.04
CA TYR A 144 2.34 -10.28 3.84
C TYR A 144 1.94 -8.97 4.53
N GLN A 145 2.89 -8.39 5.25
CA GLN A 145 2.77 -7.09 5.89
C GLN A 145 3.93 -6.23 5.42
N ASN A 146 3.62 -5.03 4.95
CA ASN A 146 4.63 -4.09 4.54
C ASN A 146 5.20 -3.41 5.80
N THR A 147 6.49 -3.63 6.04
CA THR A 147 7.22 -3.08 7.17
C THR A 147 7.92 -1.78 6.82
N ARG A 148 8.05 -1.45 5.53
CA ARG A 148 8.67 -0.21 5.06
C ARG A 148 8.13 0.25 3.72
N LYS A 149 7.74 1.53 3.66
CA LYS A 149 7.45 2.25 2.42
C LYS A 149 8.28 3.52 2.39
N ARG A 150 9.28 3.57 1.52
CA ARG A 150 10.08 4.77 1.30
C ARG A 150 10.08 5.12 -0.17
N PHE A 151 10.13 6.40 -0.49
CA PHE A 151 10.28 6.88 -1.86
C PHE A 151 10.87 8.29 -1.85
N ARG A 152 11.23 8.83 -3.01
CA ARG A 152 11.55 10.24 -3.18
C ARG A 152 10.35 10.99 -3.73
N LEU A 153 9.89 12.00 -2.98
CA LEU A 153 8.90 12.98 -3.39
C LEU A 153 9.62 14.27 -3.78
N ASN A 154 9.56 14.67 -5.05
CA ASN A 154 10.27 15.84 -5.57
C ASN A 154 11.77 15.82 -5.20
N GLY A 155 12.40 14.64 -5.31
CA GLY A 155 13.81 14.41 -4.97
C GLY A 155 14.10 14.25 -3.47
N THR A 156 13.12 14.47 -2.59
CA THR A 156 13.29 14.36 -1.12
C THR A 156 12.80 13.01 -0.62
N TYR A 157 13.64 12.28 0.13
CA TYR A 157 13.23 11.01 0.73
C TYR A 157 12.08 11.22 1.71
N THR A 158 11.02 10.45 1.49
CA THR A 158 9.80 10.45 2.29
C THR A 158 9.53 9.02 2.73
N THR A 159 9.24 8.86 4.02
CA THR A 159 8.86 7.60 4.64
C THR A 159 7.36 7.62 4.87
N ALA A 160 6.69 6.55 4.46
CA ALA A 160 5.26 6.32 4.59
C ALA A 160 4.99 4.98 5.32
N ASP A 161 5.90 4.61 6.22
CA ASP A 161 5.84 3.36 7.00
C ASP A 161 4.55 3.30 7.81
N ALA A 162 3.92 2.11 7.81
CA ALA A 162 2.93 1.47 8.70
C ALA A 162 1.87 2.28 9.51
N ASP A 163 1.83 3.61 9.48
CA ASP A 163 0.82 4.43 10.15
C ASP A 163 -0.49 4.43 9.33
N GLN A 164 -1.20 3.31 9.45
CA GLN A 164 -2.64 3.13 9.23
C GLN A 164 -3.20 3.64 7.89
N GLY A 165 -2.46 3.49 6.78
CA GLY A 165 -2.98 3.87 5.46
C GLY A 165 -3.24 5.37 5.33
N ARG A 166 -2.64 6.20 6.20
CA ARG A 166 -2.82 7.65 6.17
C ARG A 166 -2.01 8.32 5.06
N GLY A 167 -1.08 7.65 4.40
CA GLY A 167 -0.38 8.18 3.22
C GLY A 167 0.44 9.46 3.47
N VAL A 168 1.01 9.99 2.40
CA VAL A 168 1.80 11.22 2.40
C VAL A 168 0.94 12.40 1.98
N VAL A 169 0.96 13.47 2.78
CA VAL A 169 0.24 14.70 2.47
C VAL A 169 1.03 15.57 1.50
N LEU A 170 0.50 15.74 0.30
CA LEU A 170 0.88 16.72 -0.69
C LEU A 170 0.28 18.07 -0.30
N ARG A 171 1.14 19.08 -0.31
CA ARG A 171 0.79 20.50 -0.13
C ARG A 171 1.18 21.27 -1.38
N PRO A 172 0.50 22.39 -1.71
CA PRO A 172 0.83 23.21 -2.85
C PRO A 172 2.32 23.56 -2.92
#